data_AF-A0AAV0AUZ9-F1
#
_entry.id   AF-A0AAV0AUZ9-F1
#
_cell.length_a   1.000
_cell.length_b   1.000
_cell.length_c   1.000
_cell.angle_alpha   90.00
_cell.angle_beta   90.00
_cell.angle_gamma   90.00
#
_symmetry.space_group_name_H-M   'P 1'
#
loop_
_entity.id
_entity.type
_entity.pdbx_description
1 polymer ?
#
loop_
_entity_poly.entity_id
_entity_poly.type
_entity_poly.pdbx_seq_one_letter_code
_entity_poly.pdbx_strand_id
1 'polypeptide(L)'
;KHLQTVITKLLCMDLDFVQLRSEEYSKNSRIPTSTFGTPLEHASRRDIKINTLFYNIHMGLAEDPIGRGLEDLKCGIIQTPLETHLTLKDDSLCLIC
;
A
#
# COMPACT_ATOMS: atom_id res chain seq x y z
N LYS A 1 -2.11 -10.99 17.73
CA LYS A 1 -1.86 -10.70 16.31
C LYS A 1 -0.93 -9.49 16.23
N HIS A 2 0.35 -9.70 15.95
CA HIS A 2 1.37 -8.66 15.96
C HIS A 2 1.30 -7.88 14.64
N LEU A 3 0.65 -6.72 14.62
CA LEU A 3 1.02 -5.70 13.64
C LEU A 3 2.41 -5.22 14.07
N GLN A 4 3.45 -5.72 13.40
CA GLN A 4 4.83 -5.22 13.50
C GLN A 4 4.90 -3.82 12.89
N THR A 5 4.35 -2.84 13.59
CA THR A 5 4.59 -1.42 13.34
C THR A 5 5.39 -0.91 14.51
N VAL A 6 6.56 -0.33 14.25
CA VAL A 6 7.39 0.30 15.29
C VAL A 6 7.40 1.79 15.02
N ILE A 7 7.00 2.56 16.03
CA ILE A 7 7.03 4.02 15.99
C ILE A 7 8.26 4.45 16.78
N THR A 8 9.10 5.32 16.21
CA THR A 8 10.24 5.90 16.92
C THR A 8 10.38 7.38 16.58
N LYS A 9 10.92 8.14 17.52
CA LYS A 9 11.26 9.55 17.31
C LYS A 9 12.74 9.66 16.96
N LEU A 10 13.03 10.22 15.79
CA LEU A 10 14.39 10.52 15.37
C LEU A 10 14.46 11.97 14.88
N LEU A 11 15.43 12.75 15.38
CA LEU A 11 15.62 14.16 14.98
C LEU A 11 14.34 15.01 15.09
N CYS A 12 13.56 14.81 16.16
CA CYS A 12 12.25 15.45 16.37
C CYS A 12 11.17 15.11 15.33
N MET A 13 11.36 14.08 14.51
CA MET A 13 10.37 13.54 13.59
C MET A 13 9.85 12.19 14.09
N ASP A 14 8.56 11.94 13.91
CA ASP A 14 7.95 10.64 14.14
C ASP A 14 8.16 9.77 12.90
N LEU A 15 8.78 8.59 13.08
CA LEU A 15 9.07 7.62 12.04
C LEU A 15 8.29 6.34 12.31
N ASP A 16 7.49 5.94 11.32
CA ASP A 16 6.73 4.70 11.35
C ASP A 16 7.44 3.64 10.49
N PHE A 17 7.94 2.59 11.15
CA PHE A 17 8.51 1.43 10.48
C PHE A 17 7.40 0.41 10.28
N VAL A 18 6.98 0.26 9.02
CA VAL A 18 5.96 -0.70 8.61
C VAL A 18 6.62 -1.78 7.76
N GLN A 19 6.43 -3.04 8.16
CA GLN A 19 6.87 -4.17 7.37
C GLN A 19 5.98 -4.34 6.13
N LEU A 20 6.58 -4.69 4.98
CA LEU A 20 5.83 -5.11 3.80
C LEU A 20 5.06 -6.40 4.09
N ARG A 21 3.78 -6.41 3.73
CA ARG A 21 2.86 -7.54 3.95
C ARG A 21 2.10 -7.84 2.67
N SER A 22 2.01 -9.11 2.33
CA SER A 22 1.02 -9.63 1.38
C SER A 22 -0.11 -10.27 2.18
N GLU A 23 -1.32 -10.24 1.64
CA GLU A 23 -2.50 -10.85 2.25
C GLU A 23 -3.07 -11.89 1.31
N GLU A 24 -3.11 -13.14 1.79
CA GLU A 24 -3.82 -14.21 1.10
C GLU A 24 -5.21 -14.37 1.73
N TYR A 25 -6.23 -14.12 0.92
CA TYR A 25 -7.62 -14.39 1.28
C TYR A 25 -7.97 -15.84 0.92
N SER A 26 -8.22 -16.68 1.92
CA SER A 26 -8.80 -18.00 1.66
C SER A 26 -10.27 -17.83 1.25
N LYS A 27 -10.75 -18.60 0.27
CA LYS A 27 -12.16 -18.56 -0.22
C LYS A 27 -13.22 -18.73 0.88
N ASN A 28 -12.85 -19.24 2.06
CA ASN A 28 -13.75 -19.57 3.16
C ASN A 28 -13.63 -18.65 4.39
N SER A 29 -12.76 -17.65 4.38
CA SER A 29 -12.55 -16.77 5.54
C SER A 29 -12.24 -15.35 5.12
N ARG A 30 -12.90 -14.38 5.76
CA ARG A 30 -12.63 -12.94 5.59
C ARG A 30 -11.42 -12.46 6.42
N ILE A 31 -10.72 -13.36 7.09
CA ILE A 31 -9.51 -13.03 7.84
C ILE A 31 -8.33 -13.39 6.93
N PRO A 32 -7.66 -12.39 6.32
CA PRO A 32 -6.48 -12.66 5.51
C PRO A 32 -5.34 -13.17 6.39
N THR A 33 -4.51 -14.04 5.83
CA THR A 33 -3.25 -14.44 6.45
C THR A 33 -2.16 -13.52 5.93
N SER A 34 -1.51 -12.78 6.83
CA SER A 34 -0.40 -11.90 6.45
C SER A 34 0.89 -12.70 6.24
N THR A 35 1.46 -12.62 5.05
CA THR A 35 2.75 -13.23 4.67
C THR A 35 3.76 -12.14 4.28
N PHE A 36 5.03 -12.52 4.10
CA PHE A 36 6.05 -11.62 3.57
C PHE A 36 5.70 -11.25 2.13
N GLY A 37 5.40 -9.98 1.89
CA GLY A 37 4.96 -9.47 0.59
C GLY A 37 6.00 -8.64 -0.13
N THR A 38 5.83 -8.55 -1.44
CA THR A 38 6.58 -7.65 -2.33
C THR A 38 6.07 -6.20 -2.24
N PRO A 39 6.87 -5.20 -2.66
CA PRO A 39 6.41 -3.81 -2.75
C PRO A 39 5.14 -3.64 -3.60
N LEU A 40 4.99 -4.44 -4.66
CA LEU A 40 3.82 -4.43 -5.53
C LEU A 40 2.55 -4.90 -4.81
N GLU A 41 2.62 -6.03 -4.10
CA GLU A 41 1.47 -6.55 -3.33
C GLU A 41 1.06 -5.56 -2.23
N HIS A 42 2.04 -4.92 -1.58
CA HIS A 42 1.77 -3.90 -0.57
C HIS A 42 1.19 -2.60 -1.18
N ALA A 43 1.67 -2.17 -2.34
CA ALA A 43 1.11 -1.05 -3.10
C ALA A 43 -0.34 -1.31 -3.53
N SER A 44 -0.63 -2.52 -4.01
CA SER A 44 -1.91 -2.86 -4.60
C SER A 44 -3.07 -2.79 -3.60
N ARG A 45 -2.76 -2.87 -2.30
CA ARG A 45 -3.73 -2.74 -1.20
C ARG A 45 -4.11 -1.30 -0.84
N ARG A 46 -3.44 -0.30 -1.41
CA ARG A 46 -3.75 1.10 -1.11
C ARG A 46 -4.96 1.57 -1.91
N ASP A 47 -5.59 2.61 -1.41
CA ASP A 47 -6.84 3.11 -1.98
C ASP A 47 -6.63 3.76 -3.36
N ILE A 48 -5.52 4.51 -3.52
CA ILE A 48 -5.24 5.30 -4.73
C ILE A 48 -3.82 5.08 -5.24
N LYS A 49 -3.65 5.08 -6.56
CA LYS A 49 -2.37 4.84 -7.26
C LYS A 49 -1.28 5.82 -6.85
N ILE A 50 -1.61 7.09 -6.63
CA ILE A 50 -0.63 8.10 -6.18
C ILE A 50 -0.01 7.69 -4.84
N ASN A 51 -0.77 7.05 -3.96
CA ASN A 51 -0.27 6.59 -2.66
C ASN A 51 0.58 5.33 -2.76
N THR A 52 0.72 4.71 -3.94
CA THR A 52 1.51 3.49 -4.15
C THR A 52 2.97 3.74 -4.49
N LEU A 53 3.37 5.01 -4.58
CA LEU A 53 4.75 5.41 -4.83
C LEU A 53 5.63 5.09 -3.61
N PHE A 54 6.78 4.47 -3.87
CA PHE A 54 7.82 4.24 -2.88
C PHE A 54 9.02 5.14 -3.16
N TYR A 55 9.73 5.54 -2.11
CA TYR A 55 10.98 6.26 -2.26
C TYR A 55 12.12 5.43 -1.69
N ASN A 56 13.07 5.07 -2.55
CA ASN A 56 14.22 4.29 -2.16
C ASN A 56 15.29 5.22 -1.58
N ILE A 57 15.43 5.20 -0.26
CA ILE A 57 16.41 6.02 0.47
C ILE A 57 17.87 5.66 0.15
N HIS A 58 18.16 4.44 -0.31
CA HIS A 58 19.52 4.02 -0.65
C HIS A 58 19.94 4.48 -2.05
N MET A 59 19.02 4.40 -3.02
CA MET A 59 19.27 4.79 -4.41
C MET A 59 18.92 6.26 -4.68
N GLY A 60 18.13 6.89 -3.81
CA GLY A 60 17.63 8.25 -3.99
C GLY A 60 16.57 8.37 -5.10
N LEU A 61 15.92 7.27 -5.47
CA LEU A 61 14.98 7.20 -6.60
C LEU A 61 13.56 6.90 -6.13
N ALA A 62 12.59 7.49 -6.82
CA ALA A 62 11.19 7.11 -6.69
C ALA A 62 10.92 5.83 -7.48
N GLU A 63 10.34 4.85 -6.81
CA GLU A 63 9.89 3.58 -7.39
C GLU A 63 8.37 3.64 -7.54
N ASP A 64 7.88 3.25 -8.73
CA ASP A 64 6.46 3.15 -9.03
C ASP A 64 6.14 1.69 -9.36
N PRO A 65 5.79 0.86 -8.36
CA PRO A 65 5.52 -0.56 -8.58
C PRO A 65 4.34 -0.80 -9.53
N ILE A 66 3.38 0.14 -9.57
CA ILE A 66 2.15 0.03 -10.37
C ILE A 66 2.32 0.65 -11.77
N GLY A 67 3.36 1.47 -11.95
CA GLY A 67 3.80 2.04 -13.23
C GLY A 67 2.93 3.20 -13.74
N ARG A 68 1.89 3.58 -13.00
CA ARG A 68 0.94 4.66 -13.35
C ARG A 68 0.80 5.71 -12.25
N GLY A 69 1.36 5.51 -11.07
CA GLY A 69 1.24 6.45 -9.94
C GLY A 69 1.90 7.79 -10.23
N LEU A 70 3.05 7.80 -10.91
CA LEU A 70 3.75 9.04 -11.28
C LEU A 70 3.03 9.82 -12.38
N GLU A 71 2.42 9.13 -13.34
CA GLU A 71 1.63 9.74 -14.41
C GLU A 71 0.35 10.35 -13.85
N ASP A 72 -0.39 9.58 -13.03
CA ASP A 72 -1.61 10.03 -12.37
C ASP A 72 -1.34 11.25 -11.47
N LEU A 73 -0.21 11.28 -10.75
CA LEU A 73 0.21 12.45 -9.97
C LEU A 73 0.44 13.69 -10.84
N LYS A 74 1.07 13.55 -12.01
CA LYS A 74 1.31 14.67 -12.94
C LYS A 74 0.03 15.17 -13.60
N CYS A 75 -0.89 14.27 -13.89
CA CYS A 75 -2.18 14.59 -14.52
C CYS A 75 -3.26 15.00 -13.51
N GLY A 76 -3.01 14.89 -12.21
CA GLY A 76 -4.00 15.17 -11.16
C GLY A 76 -5.16 14.18 -11.14
N ILE A 77 -4.92 12.93 -11.54
CA ILE A 77 -5.93 11.88 -11.65
C ILE A 77 -5.91 11.03 -10.37
N ILE A 78 -7.09 10.83 -9.77
CA ILE A 78 -7.26 9.91 -8.65
C ILE A 78 -7.87 8.62 -9.18
N GLN A 79 -7.11 7.52 -9.16
CA GLN A 79 -7.55 6.22 -9.64
C GLN A 79 -7.12 5.11 -8.67
N THR A 80 -7.96 4.09 -8.51
CA THR A 80 -7.67 2.90 -7.69
C THR A 80 -6.63 2.01 -8.37
N PRO A 81 -5.70 1.37 -7.63
CA PRO A 81 -4.68 0.51 -8.21
C PRO A 81 -5.21 -0.83 -8.75
N LEU A 82 -6.28 -1.37 -8.13
CA LEU A 82 -7.00 -2.56 -8.57
C LEU A 82 -8.37 -2.19 -9.17
N GLU A 83 -8.87 -3.08 -10.03
CA GLU A 83 -10.24 -3.02 -10.57
C GLU A 83 -11.25 -2.94 -9.42
N THR A 84 -12.12 -1.94 -9.49
CA THR A 84 -13.06 -1.52 -8.43
C THR A 84 -13.87 -2.68 -7.84
N HIS A 85 -14.13 -3.73 -8.63
CA HIS A 85 -14.88 -4.91 -8.21
C HIS A 85 -14.14 -5.85 -7.23
N LEU A 86 -12.79 -5.85 -7.22
CA LEU A 86 -12.00 -6.63 -6.27
C LEU A 86 -11.74 -5.85 -4.98
N THR A 87 -11.39 -4.56 -5.08
CA THR A 87 -11.10 -3.68 -3.94
C THR A 87 -12.30 -3.51 -3.00
N LEU A 88 -13.52 -3.37 -3.54
CA LEU A 88 -14.77 -3.29 -2.75
C LEU A 88 -15.09 -4.56 -1.97
N LYS A 89 -14.57 -5.71 -2.41
CA LYS A 89 -14.83 -7.01 -1.78
C LYS A 89 -13.86 -7.27 -0.63
N ASP A 90 -12.66 -6.71 -0.72
CA ASP A 90 -11.56 -6.94 0.23
C ASP A 90 -11.46 -5.84 1.31
N ASP A 91 -11.86 -4.59 1.03
CA ASP A 91 -11.90 -3.53 2.04
C ASP A 91 -13.02 -2.49 1.79
N SER A 92 -14.16 -2.67 2.46
CA SER A 92 -15.34 -1.80 2.35
C SER A 92 -15.15 -0.37 2.90
N LEU A 93 -13.99 -0.07 3.53
CA LEU A 93 -13.62 1.26 4.01
C LEU A 93 -13.10 2.19 2.90
N CYS A 94 -12.76 1.64 1.73
CA CYS A 94 -12.19 2.37 0.58
C CYS A 94 -13.16 3.43 -0.02
N LEU A 95 -14.42 3.48 0.41
CA LEU A 95 -15.46 4.39 -0.10
C LEU A 95 -15.50 5.77 0.58
N ILE A 96 -14.76 6.01 1.66
CA ILE A 96 -14.93 7.20 2.52
C ILE A 96 -13.75 8.20 2.46
N CYS A 97 -12.64 7.85 1.80
CA CYS A 97 -11.47 8.73 1.65
C CYS A 97 -11.60 9.68 0.45
#